data_AF-A0A542GA63-F1
#
_entry.id   AF-A0A542GA63-F1
#
_cell.length_a   1.000
_cell.length_b   1.000
_cell.length_c   1.000
_cell.angle_alpha   90.00
_cell.angle_beta   90.00
_cell.angle_gamma   90.00
#
_symmetry.space_group_name_H-M   'P 1'
#
loop_
_entity.id
_entity.type
_entity.pdbx_description
1 polymer ?
#
loop_
_entity_poly.entity_id
_entity_poly.type
_entity_poly.pdbx_seq_one_letter_code
_entity_poly.pdbx_strand_id
1 'polypeptide(L)'
;MKKATPTSGPLTRRASIFGVVLSLMSAACVSLATPVAASTDTGASPLQLANALASDASVITGASYVTVPPQGTPNAVMTTPLAGFPKSGNSYTLLTTGNAALADQPNTSGGSGQNIAGGNVRGNTDLDVTILKIDLNVPSNANCLVGIDFRFLSDEYPEYVGTSYNDAFIAELDKSTWTTLGTLINAPDNFAFDPQGNPITINAAGVTSMSATEAAGTTYDGATPALSAATPISPGAHSLYLSIFDQGDHNLDSAVMLDNLRVGTVANVATDCKPGAKPVDPSRYVALGDSYSAGEGNPPFASGTDQPTDTKTGQEENRCHRSAAAYPVLMSGKLGVPVGKHWACAGAEIPNFYHGQWNEVAQLDRIALEGKTDPSVKLVTLTIGGNDAGFADVLGACIKAVDARIDPFHPACQKYDHDVTNAIIALGSGKQNVCNLPPLKGCGVPSLHEVYAQIMARAPQARIVVAGYPHLFPKVPPATCYVGSTAFLSQGIPLSFTKADMTWMNKMSDLLNQQIRDEVAVADPTQQRISFAPVVDAFGGHEVCSAGSKSSDADWIIGAKVDYYQSSSLVSILLANGAKPSPFSFHPKAPGQKAYCRAVRKAIGGDTTSCG
;
A
#
# COMPACT_ATOMS: atom_id res chain seq x y z
N MET A 1 -2.52 59.62 28.96
CA MET A 1 -2.70 59.87 30.40
C MET A 1 -3.70 58.87 30.98
N LYS A 2 -3.28 58.12 32.02
CA LYS A 2 -4.05 57.38 33.07
C LYS A 2 -5.11 56.34 32.60
N LYS A 3 -4.85 55.02 32.58
CA LYS A 3 -4.85 54.00 33.69
C LYS A 3 -6.04 54.11 34.66
N ALA A 4 -6.88 53.05 34.73
CA ALA A 4 -7.24 52.30 35.95
C ALA A 4 -8.37 51.25 35.74
N THR A 5 -8.05 49.97 35.94
CA THR A 5 -8.86 48.97 36.68
C THR A 5 -8.27 48.87 38.11
N PRO A 6 -8.78 48.09 39.11
CA PRO A 6 -10.01 47.28 39.27
C PRO A 6 -10.69 47.47 40.66
N THR A 7 -11.79 46.75 41.00
CA THR A 7 -12.07 46.28 42.39
C THR A 7 -13.20 45.22 42.45
N SER A 8 -13.14 44.40 43.49
CA SER A 8 -13.77 43.09 43.73
C SER A 8 -14.77 43.04 44.92
N GLY A 9 -15.77 42.12 44.85
CA GLY A 9 -16.45 41.42 45.97
C GLY A 9 -17.76 42.04 46.53
N PRO A 10 -18.59 41.33 47.36
CA PRO A 10 -18.50 39.93 47.84
C PRO A 10 -19.83 39.10 47.89
N LEU A 11 -19.65 37.77 48.04
CA LEU A 11 -20.41 36.71 48.75
C LEU A 11 -21.87 36.92 49.26
N THR A 12 -22.74 35.93 48.97
CA THR A 12 -23.66 35.34 49.99
C THR A 12 -23.97 33.86 49.71
N ARG A 13 -23.77 33.03 50.76
CA ARG A 13 -24.14 31.61 50.90
C ARG A 13 -25.66 31.42 50.99
N ARG A 14 -26.17 30.28 50.47
CA ARG A 14 -27.19 29.45 51.15
C ARG A 14 -26.93 27.95 50.89
N ALA A 15 -26.93 27.19 51.98
CA ALA A 15 -26.82 25.74 52.04
C ALA A 15 -28.21 25.12 52.29
N SER A 16 -28.46 23.91 51.78
CA SER A 16 -29.35 22.87 52.35
C SER A 16 -29.21 21.59 51.50
N ILE A 17 -28.63 20.48 52.00
CA ILE A 17 -29.18 19.36 52.80
C ILE A 17 -29.29 18.07 51.94
N PHE A 18 -28.45 17.10 52.32
CA PHE A 18 -28.53 15.64 52.31
C PHE A 18 -29.27 14.85 51.21
N GLY A 19 -28.50 13.92 50.62
CA GLY A 19 -28.97 12.69 49.97
C GLY A 19 -27.80 11.74 49.69
N VAL A 20 -27.37 10.98 50.69
CA VAL A 20 -26.34 9.93 50.53
C VAL A 20 -27.01 8.70 49.92
N VAL A 21 -26.69 8.40 48.66
CA VAL A 21 -27.00 7.11 48.03
C VAL A 21 -25.71 6.30 48.00
N LEU A 22 -25.73 5.19 48.74
CA LEU A 22 -24.67 4.20 48.83
C LEU A 22 -24.74 3.29 47.59
N SER A 23 -23.85 3.49 46.61
CA SER A 23 -23.65 2.56 45.50
C SER A 23 -22.43 1.68 45.75
N LEU A 24 -22.68 0.39 45.99
CA LEU A 24 -21.68 -0.68 45.98
C LEU A 24 -21.04 -0.76 44.59
N MET A 25 -19.78 -0.33 44.45
CA MET A 25 -18.96 -0.69 43.29
C MET A 25 -18.19 -1.96 43.60
N SER A 26 -18.59 -3.03 42.93
CA SER A 26 -17.83 -4.26 42.77
C SER A 26 -16.49 -3.93 42.11
N ALA A 27 -15.38 -4.15 42.81
CA ALA A 27 -14.05 -4.08 42.22
C ALA A 27 -13.85 -5.28 41.29
N ALA A 28 -14.28 -5.14 40.04
CA ALA A 28 -13.78 -5.98 38.95
C ALA A 28 -12.33 -5.55 38.71
N CYS A 29 -11.40 -6.42 39.12
CA CYS A 29 -9.99 -6.26 38.82
C CYS A 29 -9.80 -6.44 37.32
N VAL A 30 -9.98 -5.36 36.55
CA VAL A 30 -9.54 -5.30 35.16
C VAL A 30 -8.02 -5.23 35.22
N SER A 31 -7.35 -6.34 34.92
CA SER A 31 -5.94 -6.30 34.57
C SER A 31 -5.82 -5.44 33.31
N LEU A 32 -5.52 -4.15 33.50
CA LEU A 32 -5.05 -3.31 32.41
C LEU A 32 -3.73 -3.95 31.97
N ALA A 33 -3.77 -4.69 30.86
CA ALA A 33 -2.55 -5.05 30.16
C ALA A 33 -1.86 -3.73 29.83
N THR A 34 -0.74 -3.47 30.51
CA THR A 34 0.14 -2.37 30.15
C THR A 34 0.52 -2.56 28.68
N PRO A 35 0.42 -1.54 27.82
CA PRO A 35 1.00 -1.65 26.48
C PRO A 35 2.46 -2.04 26.65
N VAL A 36 2.87 -3.15 26.02
CA VAL A 36 4.28 -3.54 25.97
C VAL A 36 4.99 -2.37 25.32
N ALA A 37 5.84 -1.69 26.09
CA ALA A 37 6.63 -0.59 25.56
C ALA A 37 7.53 -1.15 24.45
N ALA A 38 7.55 -0.50 23.30
CA ALA A 38 8.52 -0.80 22.25
C ALA A 38 9.92 -0.66 22.86
N SER A 39 10.73 -1.71 22.74
CA SER A 39 12.03 -1.83 23.39
C SER A 39 13.04 -2.52 22.49
N THR A 40 14.29 -2.12 22.61
CA THR A 40 15.46 -2.88 22.16
C THR A 40 15.76 -3.94 23.21
N ASP A 41 15.54 -5.22 22.88
CA ASP A 41 15.88 -6.34 23.76
C ASP A 41 17.35 -6.74 23.54
N THR A 42 18.26 -6.06 24.24
CA THR A 42 19.69 -6.39 24.21
C THR A 42 19.96 -7.65 25.02
N GLY A 43 20.71 -8.60 24.44
CA GLY A 43 20.96 -9.90 25.06
C GLY A 43 19.90 -10.98 24.78
N ALA A 44 19.10 -10.79 23.73
CA ALA A 44 18.17 -11.79 23.24
C ALA A 44 18.89 -13.12 22.94
N SER A 45 18.25 -14.24 23.29
CA SER A 45 18.79 -15.56 22.95
C SER A 45 18.82 -15.78 21.43
N PRO A 46 19.72 -16.66 20.92
CA PRO A 46 19.75 -17.03 19.50
C PRO A 46 18.38 -17.42 18.94
N LEU A 47 17.55 -18.11 19.73
CA LEU A 47 16.22 -18.53 19.31
C LEU A 47 15.24 -17.36 19.21
N GLN A 48 15.32 -16.37 20.10
CA GLN A 48 14.54 -15.13 19.98
C GLN A 48 14.92 -14.37 18.71
N LEU A 49 16.22 -14.26 18.40
CA LEU A 49 16.69 -13.64 17.16
C LEU A 49 16.21 -14.41 15.92
N ALA A 50 16.32 -15.74 15.90
CA ALA A 50 15.83 -16.55 14.79
C ALA A 50 14.32 -16.39 14.57
N ASN A 51 13.53 -16.34 15.65
CA ASN A 51 12.09 -16.16 15.57
C ASN A 51 11.69 -14.74 15.13
N ALA A 52 12.42 -13.71 15.59
CA ALA A 52 12.18 -12.33 15.17
C ALA A 52 12.50 -12.09 13.68
N LEU A 53 13.39 -12.91 13.11
CA LEU A 53 13.84 -12.85 11.72
C LEU A 53 12.94 -13.65 10.76
N ALA A 54 12.22 -14.66 11.25
CA ALA A 54 11.44 -15.57 10.43
C ALA A 54 10.03 -15.05 10.14
N SER A 55 9.61 -15.07 8.86
CA SER A 55 8.22 -14.78 8.47
C SER A 55 7.24 -15.87 8.93
N ASP A 56 7.73 -17.10 9.06
CA ASP A 56 7.04 -18.25 9.63
C ASP A 56 7.96 -18.94 10.63
N ALA A 57 7.77 -18.68 11.92
CA ALA A 57 8.59 -19.25 12.98
C ALA A 57 8.49 -20.79 13.07
N SER A 58 7.49 -21.42 12.45
CA SER A 58 7.34 -22.89 12.47
C SER A 58 8.45 -23.62 11.70
N VAL A 59 9.15 -22.93 10.81
CA VAL A 59 10.30 -23.48 10.08
C VAL A 59 11.57 -23.50 10.93
N ILE A 60 11.60 -22.79 12.05
CA ILE A 60 12.74 -22.71 12.97
C ILE A 60 12.66 -23.87 13.97
N THR A 61 13.71 -24.69 14.02
CA THR A 61 13.81 -25.80 14.98
C THR A 61 14.82 -25.55 16.09
N GLY A 62 15.70 -24.57 15.93
CA GLY A 62 16.69 -24.18 16.92
C GLY A 62 17.55 -23.01 16.43
N ALA A 63 18.36 -22.46 17.33
CA ALA A 63 19.38 -21.49 16.98
C ALA A 63 20.48 -21.46 18.04
N SER A 64 21.71 -21.11 17.64
CA SER A 64 22.87 -20.99 18.51
C SER A 64 23.90 -20.01 17.94
N TYR A 65 24.80 -19.51 18.79
CA TYR A 65 26.01 -18.84 18.28
C TYR A 65 27.08 -19.87 17.96
N VAL A 66 27.70 -19.74 16.78
CA VAL A 66 28.98 -20.40 16.49
C VAL A 66 30.11 -19.61 17.14
N THR A 67 30.02 -18.29 17.09
CA THR A 67 30.89 -17.35 17.83
C THR A 67 30.12 -16.05 18.10
N VAL A 68 30.54 -15.36 19.15
CA VAL A 68 30.11 -14.01 19.52
C VAL A 68 31.26 -13.39 20.32
N PRO A 69 31.49 -12.06 20.24
CA PRO A 69 32.51 -11.40 21.05
C PRO A 69 32.36 -11.67 22.56
N PRO A 70 33.48 -11.74 23.30
CA PRO A 70 33.46 -12.11 24.71
C PRO A 70 32.90 -11.00 25.63
N GLN A 71 32.78 -9.77 25.12
CA GLN A 71 32.25 -8.62 25.84
C GLN A 71 31.18 -7.92 24.98
N GLY A 72 30.46 -6.97 25.60
CA GLY A 72 29.48 -6.13 24.91
C GLY A 72 28.13 -6.80 24.62
N THR A 73 27.32 -6.11 23.81
CA THR A 73 25.95 -6.53 23.43
C THR A 73 25.78 -6.43 21.90
N PRO A 74 26.37 -7.37 21.13
CA PRO A 74 26.45 -7.31 19.67
C PRO A 74 25.15 -7.70 18.95
N ASN A 75 24.03 -7.79 19.67
CA ASN A 75 22.76 -8.23 19.10
C ASN A 75 21.57 -7.75 19.91
N ALA A 76 20.44 -7.61 19.23
CA ALA A 76 19.15 -7.33 19.84
C ALA A 76 17.98 -7.82 18.98
N VAL A 77 16.84 -8.08 19.64
CA VAL A 77 15.54 -8.07 18.97
C VAL A 77 15.00 -6.64 19.03
N MET A 78 14.72 -6.09 17.85
CA MET A 78 14.21 -4.73 17.70
C MET A 78 12.70 -4.78 17.45
N THR A 79 11.92 -4.00 18.19
CA THR A 79 10.46 -3.87 18.01
C THR A 79 10.02 -2.48 17.57
N THR A 80 10.91 -1.49 17.71
CA THR A 80 10.71 -0.13 17.20
C THR A 80 11.14 -0.06 15.74
N PRO A 81 10.31 0.49 14.83
CA PRO A 81 10.70 0.64 13.43
C PRO A 81 11.91 1.57 13.25
N LEU A 82 12.90 1.12 12.48
CA LEU A 82 14.14 1.84 12.23
C LEU A 82 14.66 1.52 10.82
N ALA A 83 15.14 2.52 10.07
CA ALA A 83 15.71 2.36 8.73
C ALA A 83 14.89 1.45 7.78
N GLY A 84 13.56 1.50 7.89
CA GLY A 84 12.64 0.71 7.06
C GLY A 84 12.43 -0.76 7.47
N PHE A 85 12.85 -1.16 8.67
CA PHE A 85 12.54 -2.44 9.32
C PHE A 85 11.53 -2.23 10.47
N PRO A 86 10.73 -3.25 10.86
CA PRO A 86 10.66 -4.60 10.29
C PRO A 86 10.06 -4.63 8.87
N LYS A 87 10.42 -5.66 8.09
CA LYS A 87 9.89 -6.05 6.78
C LYS A 87 8.72 -7.03 6.89
N SER A 88 8.65 -7.80 7.98
CA SER A 88 7.57 -8.73 8.28
C SER A 88 7.27 -8.73 9.78
N GLY A 89 6.01 -8.88 10.16
CA GLY A 89 5.63 -8.89 11.58
C GLY A 89 5.86 -7.56 12.30
N ASN A 90 6.20 -7.62 13.58
CA ASN A 90 6.36 -6.46 14.48
C ASN A 90 7.74 -6.40 15.15
N SER A 91 8.68 -7.25 14.75
CA SER A 91 10.05 -7.30 15.27
C SER A 91 11.02 -7.73 14.19
N TYR A 92 12.31 -7.43 14.38
CA TYR A 92 13.38 -7.90 13.51
C TYR A 92 14.67 -8.14 14.31
N THR A 93 15.64 -8.81 13.70
CA THR A 93 16.94 -9.10 14.30
C THR A 93 17.96 -8.05 13.94
N LEU A 94 18.72 -7.57 14.92
CA LEU A 94 19.90 -6.74 14.74
C LEU A 94 21.13 -7.52 15.19
N LEU A 95 22.15 -7.61 14.33
CA LEU A 95 23.51 -8.00 14.70
C LEU A 95 24.44 -6.82 14.43
N THR A 96 25.43 -6.60 15.30
CA THR A 96 26.41 -5.52 15.18
C THR A 96 27.75 -5.96 15.73
N THR A 97 28.81 -5.32 15.27
CA THR A 97 30.18 -5.52 15.75
C THR A 97 30.50 -4.67 16.98
N GLY A 98 29.58 -3.82 17.42
CA GLY A 98 29.67 -3.14 18.71
C GLY A 98 28.44 -3.30 19.58
N ASN A 99 27.78 -2.18 19.91
CA ASN A 99 26.67 -2.18 20.86
C ASN A 99 25.31 -1.94 20.20
N ALA A 100 24.46 -2.97 20.23
CA ALA A 100 23.13 -2.93 19.66
C ALA A 100 22.22 -1.83 20.25
N ALA A 101 22.48 -1.39 21.49
CA ALA A 101 21.74 -0.29 22.13
C ALA A 101 22.02 1.09 21.50
N LEU A 102 23.09 1.22 20.70
CA LEU A 102 23.45 2.47 20.05
C LEU A 102 22.81 2.61 18.67
N ALA A 103 22.29 1.53 18.07
CA ALA A 103 21.87 1.52 16.67
C ALA A 103 20.78 2.55 16.32
N ASP A 104 19.91 2.92 17.26
CA ASP A 104 18.83 3.90 17.08
C ASP A 104 19.16 5.31 17.59
N GLN A 105 20.40 5.53 18.04
CA GLN A 105 20.83 6.83 18.54
C GLN A 105 21.10 7.80 17.38
N PRO A 106 20.91 9.13 17.59
CA PRO A 106 21.22 10.10 16.56
C PRO A 106 22.71 10.10 16.22
N ASN A 107 23.03 9.93 14.93
CA ASN A 107 24.37 10.12 14.42
C ASN A 107 24.81 11.59 14.60
N THR A 108 25.58 11.85 15.65
CA THR A 108 26.03 13.20 16.06
C THR A 108 27.54 13.29 16.26
N SER A 109 28.27 12.21 15.96
CA SER A 109 29.73 12.07 16.02
C SER A 109 30.18 11.18 14.87
N GLY A 110 31.35 11.43 14.28
CA GLY A 110 31.86 10.63 13.15
C GLY A 110 32.44 9.27 13.56
N GLY A 111 31.72 8.52 14.39
CA GLY A 111 32.13 7.23 14.95
C GLY A 111 31.46 7.02 16.31
N SER A 112 30.32 6.33 16.31
CA SER A 112 29.45 6.15 17.49
C SER A 112 29.70 4.81 18.20
N GLY A 113 30.74 4.08 17.79
CA GLY A 113 30.92 2.68 18.13
C GLY A 113 31.40 2.37 19.55
N GLN A 114 31.35 1.09 19.89
CA GLN A 114 31.90 0.52 21.11
C GLN A 114 32.78 -0.69 20.76
N ASN A 115 34.09 -0.56 20.98
CA ASN A 115 34.99 -1.71 20.95
C ASN A 115 34.59 -2.76 21.99
N ILE A 116 34.23 -3.95 21.53
CA ILE A 116 33.81 -5.09 22.36
C ILE A 116 34.86 -6.20 22.46
N ALA A 117 36.11 -5.89 22.08
CA ALA A 117 37.32 -6.69 22.28
C ALA A 117 37.26 -8.12 21.71
N GLY A 118 36.55 -8.34 20.61
CA GLY A 118 36.53 -9.59 19.87
C GLY A 118 37.74 -9.74 18.95
N GLY A 119 38.60 -10.72 19.24
CA GLY A 119 39.75 -11.04 18.37
C GLY A 119 39.37 -11.86 17.13
N ASN A 120 40.38 -12.21 16.34
CA ASN A 120 40.21 -12.99 15.12
C ASN A 120 39.65 -14.39 15.34
N VAL A 121 38.72 -14.79 14.47
CA VAL A 121 38.09 -16.11 14.50
C VAL A 121 38.39 -16.92 13.25
N ARG A 122 38.35 -16.29 12.07
CA ARG A 122 38.44 -16.91 10.74
C ARG A 122 39.37 -16.12 9.82
N GLY A 123 40.62 -15.96 10.25
CA GLY A 123 41.62 -15.27 9.45
C GLY A 123 42.56 -14.45 10.32
N ASN A 124 43.02 -13.33 9.78
CA ASN A 124 43.98 -12.44 10.45
C ASN A 124 43.52 -10.97 10.53
N THR A 125 42.31 -10.66 10.06
CA THR A 125 41.79 -9.28 10.05
C THR A 125 40.32 -9.14 10.42
N ASP A 126 39.59 -10.25 10.58
CA ASP A 126 38.22 -10.27 11.10
C ASP A 126 38.23 -10.02 12.60
N LEU A 127 37.50 -9.01 13.07
CA LEU A 127 37.39 -8.62 14.46
C LEU A 127 35.91 -8.54 14.84
N ASP A 128 35.63 -8.63 16.14
CA ASP A 128 34.29 -8.50 16.70
C ASP A 128 33.23 -9.43 16.05
N VAL A 129 33.69 -10.62 15.67
CA VAL A 129 32.94 -11.58 14.86
C VAL A 129 31.75 -12.17 15.61
N THR A 130 30.55 -11.98 15.04
CA THR A 130 29.33 -12.70 15.44
C THR A 130 28.89 -13.63 14.30
N ILE A 131 28.64 -14.91 14.63
CA ILE A 131 28.06 -15.89 13.70
C ILE A 131 26.84 -16.54 14.36
N LEU A 132 25.65 -16.17 13.88
CA LEU A 132 24.38 -16.78 14.30
C LEU A 132 24.05 -17.97 13.40
N LYS A 133 23.87 -19.15 14.00
CA LYS A 133 23.39 -20.37 13.35
C LYS A 133 21.90 -20.55 13.65
N ILE A 134 21.11 -20.77 12.61
CA ILE A 134 19.67 -21.01 12.68
C ILE A 134 19.37 -22.37 12.07
N ASP A 135 18.72 -23.24 12.83
CA ASP A 135 18.31 -24.57 12.38
C ASP A 135 16.91 -24.53 11.78
N LEU A 136 16.80 -25.02 10.56
CA LEU A 136 15.59 -24.99 9.74
C LEU A 136 15.06 -26.40 9.52
N ASN A 137 13.73 -26.54 9.52
CA ASN A 137 13.05 -27.71 8.97
C ASN A 137 12.22 -27.28 7.77
N VAL A 138 12.78 -27.46 6.58
CA VAL A 138 12.22 -26.99 5.32
C VAL A 138 11.05 -27.89 4.90
N PRO A 139 9.86 -27.33 4.62
CA PRO A 139 8.67 -28.11 4.22
C PRO A 139 8.90 -28.97 2.96
N SER A 140 8.16 -30.08 2.85
CA SER A 140 8.29 -31.05 1.75
C SER A 140 8.01 -30.50 0.35
N ASN A 141 7.28 -29.39 0.26
CA ASN A 141 6.97 -28.71 -1.00
C ASN A 141 7.95 -27.57 -1.33
N ALA A 142 8.82 -27.15 -0.41
CA ALA A 142 9.73 -26.05 -0.64
C ALA A 142 11.01 -26.50 -1.37
N ASN A 143 11.51 -25.64 -2.26
CA ASN A 143 12.73 -25.87 -3.05
C ASN A 143 13.66 -24.64 -3.07
N CYS A 144 13.33 -23.62 -2.28
CA CYS A 144 14.01 -22.34 -2.27
C CYS A 144 13.90 -21.64 -0.91
N LEU A 145 15.02 -21.12 -0.40
CA LEU A 145 15.01 -20.03 0.56
C LEU A 145 14.74 -18.78 -0.29
N VAL A 146 13.46 -18.41 -0.38
CA VAL A 146 12.97 -17.41 -1.34
C VAL A 146 13.32 -15.98 -0.95
N GLY A 147 13.79 -15.76 0.27
CA GLY A 147 14.31 -14.48 0.70
C GLY A 147 14.73 -14.46 2.16
N ILE A 148 15.82 -13.76 2.45
CA ILE A 148 16.11 -13.10 3.72
C ILE A 148 16.29 -11.62 3.40
N ASP A 149 15.52 -10.75 4.06
CA ASP A 149 15.59 -9.32 3.84
C ASP A 149 16.55 -8.71 4.86
N PHE A 150 17.49 -7.89 4.40
CA PHE A 150 18.52 -7.33 5.26
C PHE A 150 18.93 -5.92 4.84
N ARG A 151 19.59 -5.20 5.74
CA ARG A 151 20.25 -3.92 5.46
C ARG A 151 21.56 -3.90 6.22
N PHE A 152 22.65 -3.62 5.51
CA PHE A 152 23.98 -3.49 6.09
C PHE A 152 24.29 -2.01 6.31
N LEU A 153 24.80 -1.67 7.49
CA LEU A 153 25.08 -0.31 7.96
C LEU A 153 26.51 -0.26 8.50
N SER A 154 27.16 0.90 8.41
CA SER A 154 28.54 1.09 8.88
C SER A 154 28.86 2.56 9.17
N ASP A 155 29.64 2.79 10.22
CA ASP A 155 30.31 4.06 10.55
C ASP A 155 31.57 4.31 9.69
N GLU A 156 32.03 3.33 8.92
CA GLU A 156 33.21 3.49 8.05
C GLU A 156 32.89 4.24 6.74
N TYR A 157 31.60 4.38 6.40
CA TYR A 157 31.15 5.08 5.22
C TYR A 157 30.99 6.58 5.49
N PRO A 158 31.32 7.49 4.56
CA PRO A 158 31.99 7.26 3.30
C PRO A 158 33.52 7.28 3.38
N GLU A 159 34.09 7.64 4.54
CA GLU A 159 35.49 8.04 4.72
C GLU A 159 36.48 6.91 4.37
N TYR A 160 36.12 5.67 4.68
CA TYR A 160 37.01 4.51 4.59
C TYR A 160 36.67 3.57 3.42
N VAL A 161 35.74 3.97 2.55
CA VAL A 161 35.42 3.24 1.31
C VAL A 161 36.66 3.17 0.41
N GLY A 162 37.02 1.96 0.01
CA GLY A 162 38.19 1.62 -0.81
C GLY A 162 39.50 1.48 -0.04
N THR A 163 39.45 1.50 1.30
CA THR A 163 40.64 1.36 2.15
C THR A 163 40.86 -0.09 2.61
N SER A 164 41.72 -0.28 3.61
CA SER A 164 41.91 -1.60 4.23
C SER A 164 40.79 -2.00 5.16
N TYR A 165 39.92 -1.06 5.53
CA TYR A 165 38.76 -1.34 6.34
C TYR A 165 37.59 -1.78 5.45
N ASN A 166 37.02 -2.94 5.78
CA ASN A 166 36.17 -3.66 4.85
C ASN A 166 35.21 -4.61 5.57
N ASP A 167 34.52 -4.09 6.57
CA ASP A 167 33.49 -4.81 7.31
C ASP A 167 32.47 -5.44 6.36
N ALA A 168 31.91 -6.57 6.81
CA ALA A 168 31.13 -7.40 5.93
C ALA A 168 29.97 -8.11 6.62
N PHE A 169 28.92 -8.33 5.82
CA PHE A 169 27.86 -9.26 6.13
C PHE A 169 27.92 -10.46 5.17
N ILE A 170 27.89 -11.67 5.75
CA ILE A 170 28.00 -12.94 5.02
C ILE A 170 26.84 -13.86 5.41
N ALA A 171 26.16 -14.45 4.42
CA ALA A 171 25.11 -15.44 4.64
C ALA A 171 25.43 -16.75 3.91
N GLU A 172 25.54 -17.86 4.64
CA GLU A 172 25.92 -19.17 4.11
C GLU A 172 24.90 -20.23 4.53
N LEU A 173 24.70 -21.25 3.69
CA LEU A 173 23.76 -22.34 3.92
C LEU A 173 24.49 -23.68 4.08
N ASP A 174 24.09 -24.44 5.10
CA ASP A 174 24.60 -25.75 5.55
C ASP A 174 26.05 -25.81 6.03
N LYS A 175 26.90 -24.91 5.53
CA LYS A 175 28.29 -24.73 5.95
C LYS A 175 28.54 -23.27 6.25
N SER A 176 29.52 -23.02 7.11
CA SER A 176 30.11 -21.69 7.24
C SER A 176 31.60 -21.76 7.03
N THR A 177 32.12 -21.11 5.98
CA THR A 177 33.48 -21.35 5.44
C THR A 177 34.26 -20.08 5.12
N TRP A 178 33.67 -18.89 5.31
CA TRP A 178 34.37 -17.64 5.02
C TRP A 178 35.68 -17.48 5.81
N THR A 179 36.66 -16.80 5.21
CA THR A 179 37.94 -16.42 5.83
C THR A 179 38.42 -15.04 5.40
N THR A 180 39.29 -14.42 6.21
CA THR A 180 39.96 -13.15 5.87
C THR A 180 41.48 -13.31 5.69
N LEU A 181 42.05 -12.54 4.76
CA LEU A 181 43.50 -12.36 4.60
C LEU A 181 43.83 -10.94 4.14
N GLY A 182 44.31 -10.10 5.06
CA GLY A 182 44.52 -8.67 4.75
C GLY A 182 43.18 -7.99 4.49
N THR A 183 42.96 -7.43 3.31
CA THR A 183 41.66 -6.82 2.94
C THR A 183 40.76 -7.77 2.17
N LEU A 184 41.23 -9.00 1.89
CA LEU A 184 40.48 -9.98 1.11
C LEU A 184 39.53 -10.75 2.02
N ILE A 185 38.28 -10.85 1.59
CA ILE A 185 37.27 -11.74 2.15
C ILE A 185 37.01 -12.86 1.14
N ASN A 186 37.25 -14.10 1.55
CA ASN A 186 36.95 -15.29 0.77
C ASN A 186 35.77 -16.01 1.41
N ALA A 187 34.58 -15.96 0.79
CA ALA A 187 33.36 -16.57 1.29
C ALA A 187 32.69 -17.44 0.20
N PRO A 188 33.21 -18.65 -0.07
CA PRO A 188 32.81 -19.44 -1.24
C PRO A 188 31.38 -20.00 -1.16
N ASP A 189 30.82 -20.15 0.04
CA ASP A 189 29.45 -20.61 0.26
C ASP A 189 28.46 -19.45 0.51
N ASN A 190 28.90 -18.19 0.34
CA ASN A 190 28.04 -17.02 0.51
C ASN A 190 26.99 -16.94 -0.61
N PHE A 191 25.73 -16.71 -0.25
CA PHE A 191 24.64 -16.48 -1.21
C PHE A 191 24.12 -15.04 -1.20
N ALA A 192 24.56 -14.21 -0.26
CA ALA A 192 24.25 -12.78 -0.21
C ALA A 192 25.41 -11.97 -0.81
N PHE A 193 25.51 -11.95 -2.13
CA PHE A 193 26.53 -11.18 -2.86
C PHE A 193 25.88 -10.09 -3.73
N ASP A 194 26.63 -9.02 -3.99
CA ASP A 194 26.21 -7.97 -4.92
C ASP A 194 26.04 -8.51 -6.35
N PRO A 195 25.46 -7.74 -7.30
CA PRO A 195 25.28 -8.23 -8.67
C PRO A 195 26.57 -8.55 -9.44
N GLN A 196 27.73 -8.15 -8.92
CA GLN A 196 29.05 -8.46 -9.46
C GLN A 196 29.65 -9.74 -8.83
N GLY A 197 28.99 -10.33 -7.82
CA GLY A 197 29.43 -11.53 -7.13
C GLY A 197 30.35 -11.26 -5.93
N ASN A 198 30.47 -10.01 -5.49
CA ASN A 198 31.25 -9.66 -4.32
C ASN A 198 30.42 -9.82 -3.04
N PRO A 199 31.03 -10.16 -1.90
CA PRO A 199 30.36 -10.08 -0.61
C PRO A 199 29.80 -8.68 -0.33
N ILE A 200 28.73 -8.58 0.45
CA ILE A 200 28.21 -7.28 0.90
C ILE A 200 29.20 -6.71 1.92
N THR A 201 29.87 -5.65 1.51
CA THR A 201 30.93 -4.99 2.27
C THR A 201 30.85 -3.48 2.09
N ILE A 202 31.64 -2.74 2.84
CA ILE A 202 31.81 -1.29 2.64
C ILE A 202 32.45 -0.98 1.28
N ASN A 203 33.42 -1.80 0.84
CA ASN A 203 34.19 -1.51 -0.37
C ASN A 203 33.53 -2.02 -1.66
N ALA A 204 32.64 -2.99 -1.57
CA ALA A 204 32.01 -3.63 -2.71
C ALA A 204 30.50 -3.74 -2.50
N ALA A 205 29.76 -2.92 -3.25
CA ALA A 205 28.31 -2.98 -3.21
C ALA A 205 27.58 -2.47 -4.47
N GLY A 206 28.19 -2.24 -5.64
CA GLY A 206 27.46 -2.04 -6.92
C GLY A 206 26.17 -1.19 -6.88
N VAL A 207 25.02 -1.69 -7.39
CA VAL A 207 23.69 -1.05 -7.22
C VAL A 207 23.07 -1.26 -5.82
N THR A 208 23.74 -2.03 -4.98
CA THR A 208 23.46 -2.24 -3.56
C THR A 208 24.29 -1.29 -2.67
N SER A 209 24.92 -0.27 -3.26
CA SER A 209 25.91 0.61 -2.60
C SER A 209 25.34 1.37 -1.43
N MET A 210 26.19 1.63 -0.45
CA MET A 210 25.81 2.37 0.75
C MET A 210 25.54 3.84 0.44
N SER A 211 24.60 4.43 1.16
CA SER A 211 24.35 5.87 1.18
C SER A 211 23.93 6.35 2.56
N ALA A 212 24.21 7.62 2.86
CA ALA A 212 23.77 8.25 4.10
C ALA A 212 22.23 8.30 4.24
N THR A 213 21.51 8.46 3.11
CA THR A 213 20.04 8.47 3.10
C THR A 213 19.46 7.18 3.67
N GLU A 214 20.05 6.04 3.35
CA GLU A 214 19.57 4.74 3.81
C GLU A 214 19.92 4.49 5.29
N ALA A 215 20.91 5.19 5.85
CA ALA A 215 21.23 5.12 7.29
C ALA A 215 20.40 6.09 8.15
N ALA A 216 19.51 6.89 7.54
CA ALA A 216 18.78 7.93 8.24
C ALA A 216 18.02 7.43 9.48
N GLY A 217 18.25 8.11 10.60
CA GLY A 217 17.66 7.76 11.90
C GLY A 217 18.45 6.72 12.69
N THR A 218 19.55 6.19 12.16
CA THR A 218 20.48 5.33 12.88
C THR A 218 21.72 6.11 13.33
N THR A 219 22.55 5.44 14.14
CA THR A 219 23.85 5.98 14.55
C THR A 219 24.92 5.89 13.47
N TYR A 220 24.67 5.07 12.43
CA TYR A 220 25.62 4.76 11.38
C TYR A 220 25.68 5.86 10.31
N ASP A 221 26.84 6.06 9.71
CA ASP A 221 27.06 7.06 8.66
C ASP A 221 26.55 6.62 7.27
N GLY A 222 26.54 5.32 6.97
CA GLY A 222 26.05 4.78 5.71
C GLY A 222 25.30 3.46 5.84
N ALA A 223 24.39 3.19 4.90
CA ALA A 223 23.72 1.90 4.79
C ALA A 223 23.41 1.53 3.35
N THR A 224 23.37 0.23 3.05
CA THR A 224 22.80 -0.28 1.79
C THR A 224 21.31 0.06 1.71
N PRO A 225 20.68 0.04 0.52
CA PRO A 225 19.23 -0.16 0.43
C PRO A 225 18.83 -1.42 1.20
N ALA A 226 17.53 -1.62 1.44
CA ALA A 226 17.10 -2.92 1.94
C ALA A 226 17.35 -3.93 0.81
N LEU A 227 17.95 -5.07 1.11
CA LEU A 227 18.35 -6.11 0.16
C LEU A 227 17.64 -7.42 0.49
N SER A 228 17.41 -8.27 -0.50
CA SER A 228 16.83 -9.60 -0.34
C SER A 228 17.75 -10.60 -1.02
N ALA A 229 18.21 -11.61 -0.29
CA ALA A 229 19.00 -12.70 -0.84
C ALA A 229 18.19 -14.00 -0.84
N ALA A 230 18.31 -14.78 -1.91
CA ALA A 230 17.66 -16.07 -2.07
C ALA A 230 18.71 -17.16 -2.33
N THR A 231 18.41 -18.41 -2.03
CA THR A 231 19.30 -19.53 -2.38
C THR A 231 18.53 -20.85 -2.47
N PRO A 232 18.90 -21.77 -3.39
CA PRO A 232 18.27 -23.08 -3.45
C PRO A 232 18.43 -23.84 -2.14
N ILE A 233 17.35 -24.50 -1.70
CA ILE A 233 17.35 -25.32 -0.49
C ILE A 233 16.44 -26.52 -0.70
N SER A 234 16.83 -27.69 -0.19
CA SER A 234 16.01 -28.90 -0.27
C SER A 234 15.05 -29.00 0.93
N PRO A 235 13.99 -29.82 0.83
CA PRO A 235 13.21 -30.21 2.01
C PRO A 235 14.05 -30.91 3.07
N GLY A 236 13.70 -30.71 4.35
CA GLY A 236 14.33 -31.35 5.50
C GLY A 236 15.19 -30.41 6.34
N ALA A 237 16.09 -30.99 7.12
CA ALA A 237 16.92 -30.26 8.08
C ALA A 237 18.08 -29.53 7.41
N HIS A 238 18.21 -28.24 7.71
CA HIS A 238 19.27 -27.36 7.19
C HIS A 238 19.77 -26.42 8.29
N SER A 239 20.96 -25.82 8.10
CA SER A 239 21.48 -24.78 8.99
C SER A 239 21.85 -23.53 8.20
N LEU A 240 21.26 -22.38 8.54
CA LEU A 240 21.59 -21.07 8.01
C LEU A 240 22.59 -20.37 8.92
N TYR A 241 23.65 -19.79 8.35
CA TYR A 241 24.69 -19.05 9.08
C TYR A 241 24.69 -17.59 8.63
N LEU A 242 24.54 -16.68 9.59
CA LEU A 242 24.55 -15.23 9.37
C LEU A 242 25.72 -14.64 10.15
N SER A 243 26.69 -14.06 9.43
CA SER A 243 27.94 -13.56 10.01
C SER A 243 28.09 -12.05 9.78
N ILE A 244 28.56 -11.35 10.80
CA ILE A 244 29.01 -9.96 10.73
C ILE A 244 30.32 -9.81 11.49
N PHE A 245 31.24 -8.99 10.97
CA PHE A 245 32.55 -8.73 11.55
C PHE A 245 33.11 -7.40 11.05
N ASP A 246 33.97 -6.80 11.86
CA ASP A 246 34.81 -5.68 11.43
C ASP A 246 36.03 -6.24 10.72
N GLN A 247 36.47 -5.60 9.64
CA GLN A 247 37.72 -5.97 8.98
C GLN A 247 38.74 -4.85 9.10
N GLY A 248 39.79 -5.10 9.88
CA GLY A 248 40.95 -4.20 9.97
C GLY A 248 40.98 -3.32 11.21
N ASP A 249 39.85 -3.07 11.88
CA ASP A 249 39.82 -2.44 13.21
C ASP A 249 38.72 -2.98 14.14
N HIS A 250 38.58 -2.33 15.31
CA HIS A 250 37.62 -2.63 16.38
C HIS A 250 36.76 -1.40 16.75
N ASN A 251 36.87 -0.32 15.99
CA ASN A 251 36.52 1.02 16.47
C ASN A 251 35.29 1.59 15.79
N LEU A 252 35.17 1.41 14.47
CA LEU A 252 34.03 1.86 13.72
C LEU A 252 33.13 0.65 13.50
N ASP A 253 31.97 0.66 14.15
CA ASP A 253 31.12 -0.51 14.14
C ASP A 253 30.25 -0.56 12.87
N SER A 254 29.93 -1.79 12.50
CA SER A 254 28.95 -2.11 11.48
C SER A 254 27.76 -2.86 12.08
N ALA A 255 26.64 -2.84 11.36
CA ALA A 255 25.45 -3.58 11.73
C ALA A 255 24.72 -4.18 10.54
N VAL A 256 23.96 -5.23 10.81
CA VAL A 256 22.99 -5.79 9.88
C VAL A 256 21.64 -5.94 10.55
N MET A 257 20.62 -5.31 9.94
CA MET A 257 19.22 -5.56 10.25
C MET A 257 18.74 -6.73 9.39
N LEU A 258 18.07 -7.71 9.97
CA LEU A 258 17.69 -8.97 9.34
C LEU A 258 16.23 -9.31 9.66
N ASP A 259 15.43 -9.61 8.63
CA ASP A 259 14.01 -9.94 8.77
C ASP A 259 13.49 -10.75 7.57
N ASN A 260 12.24 -11.22 7.66
CA ASN A 260 11.46 -11.80 6.60
C ASN A 260 12.16 -12.99 5.90
N LEU A 261 12.81 -13.85 6.69
CA LEU A 261 13.29 -15.15 6.25
C LEU A 261 12.11 -16.01 5.82
N ARG A 262 12.19 -16.51 4.59
CA ARG A 262 11.12 -17.23 3.90
C ARG A 262 11.70 -18.44 3.18
N VAL A 263 11.01 -19.57 3.33
CA VAL A 263 11.20 -20.76 2.50
C VAL A 263 9.92 -21.01 1.70
N GLY A 264 10.06 -21.50 0.47
CA GLY A 264 8.92 -21.71 -0.41
C GLY A 264 9.25 -22.45 -1.68
N THR A 265 8.27 -22.51 -2.58
CA THR A 265 8.38 -23.19 -3.87
C THR A 265 8.50 -22.16 -4.99
N VAL A 266 9.48 -22.34 -5.87
CA VAL A 266 9.57 -21.63 -7.14
C VAL A 266 9.41 -22.58 -8.32
N ALA A 267 8.95 -22.07 -9.46
CA ALA A 267 8.72 -22.86 -10.67
C ALA A 267 10.03 -23.32 -11.31
N ASN A 268 11.03 -22.45 -11.37
CA ASN A 268 12.36 -22.78 -11.89
C ASN A 268 13.45 -22.32 -10.91
N VAL A 269 14.05 -23.28 -10.18
CA VAL A 269 15.10 -23.01 -9.19
C VAL A 269 16.30 -22.28 -9.81
N ALA A 270 16.67 -22.58 -11.06
CA ALA A 270 17.84 -21.98 -11.70
C ALA A 270 17.68 -20.48 -12.00
N THR A 271 16.44 -20.01 -12.21
CA THR A 271 16.15 -18.60 -12.55
C THR A 271 15.54 -17.83 -11.38
N ASP A 272 14.63 -18.46 -10.65
CA ASP A 272 13.75 -17.79 -9.68
C ASP A 272 14.30 -17.87 -8.25
N CYS A 273 15.27 -18.76 -8.00
CA CYS A 273 15.95 -18.95 -6.73
C CYS A 273 17.47 -18.73 -6.84
N LYS A 274 17.90 -17.85 -7.74
CA LYS A 274 19.32 -17.60 -7.96
C LYS A 274 19.94 -16.90 -6.75
N PRO A 275 21.10 -17.37 -6.25
CA PRO A 275 21.92 -16.64 -5.28
C PRO A 275 22.28 -15.22 -5.73
N GLY A 276 22.37 -14.32 -4.76
CA GLY A 276 22.62 -12.89 -4.95
C GLY A 276 21.61 -12.02 -4.20
N ALA A 277 22.10 -10.89 -3.72
CA ALA A 277 21.32 -9.85 -3.08
C ALA A 277 20.83 -8.85 -4.12
N LYS A 278 19.54 -8.52 -4.05
CA LYS A 278 18.91 -7.47 -4.86
C LYS A 278 18.18 -6.50 -3.94
N PRO A 279 18.05 -5.21 -4.30
CA PRO A 279 17.21 -4.30 -3.54
C PRO A 279 15.81 -4.89 -3.31
N VAL A 280 15.40 -5.02 -2.04
CA VAL A 280 14.01 -5.17 -1.64
C VAL A 280 13.34 -3.92 -2.16
N ASP A 281 12.37 -4.09 -3.04
CA ASP A 281 11.40 -3.06 -3.31
C ASP A 281 10.48 -3.00 -2.08
N PRO A 282 10.64 -2.02 -1.16
CA PRO A 282 9.85 -1.95 0.07
C PRO A 282 8.37 -1.61 -0.21
N SER A 283 7.99 -1.58 -1.50
CA SER A 283 6.89 -0.81 -2.03
C SER A 283 6.17 -1.51 -3.17
N ARG A 284 6.23 -2.83 -3.30
CA ARG A 284 5.45 -3.53 -4.35
C ARG A 284 3.96 -3.52 -4.04
N TYR A 285 3.43 -2.33 -4.18
CA TYR A 285 2.06 -1.94 -4.27
C TYR A 285 1.68 -1.98 -5.74
N VAL A 286 0.60 -2.68 -6.04
CA VAL A 286 -0.02 -2.66 -7.36
C VAL A 286 -1.38 -2.01 -7.23
N ALA A 287 -1.58 -0.91 -7.94
CA ALA A 287 -2.86 -0.21 -7.94
C ALA A 287 -3.63 -0.55 -9.22
N LEU A 288 -4.76 -1.24 -9.04
CA LEU A 288 -5.64 -1.67 -10.12
C LEU A 288 -6.97 -0.92 -10.01
N GLY A 289 -7.82 -1.09 -11.03
CA GLY A 289 -9.21 -0.69 -10.98
C GLY A 289 -9.64 0.20 -12.13
N ASP A 290 -10.71 0.93 -11.87
CA ASP A 290 -11.37 1.84 -12.80
C ASP A 290 -10.93 3.30 -12.63
N SER A 291 -11.73 4.23 -13.14
CA SER A 291 -11.51 5.68 -13.11
C SER A 291 -11.38 6.27 -11.71
N TYR A 292 -12.01 5.69 -10.68
CA TYR A 292 -11.90 6.18 -9.30
C TYR A 292 -10.50 5.93 -8.72
N SER A 293 -9.90 4.80 -9.09
CA SER A 293 -8.50 4.49 -8.78
C SER A 293 -7.53 5.19 -9.71
N ALA A 294 -7.87 5.39 -10.99
CA ALA A 294 -7.03 6.13 -11.95
C ALA A 294 -6.88 7.61 -11.59
N GLY A 295 -7.85 8.18 -10.86
CA GLY A 295 -7.85 9.60 -10.53
C GLY A 295 -8.45 10.49 -11.62
N GLU A 296 -9.37 9.94 -12.41
CA GLU A 296 -10.09 10.64 -13.48
C GLU A 296 -10.59 12.03 -13.04
N GLY A 297 -10.46 13.01 -13.93
CA GLY A 297 -10.84 14.41 -13.65
C GLY A 297 -9.79 15.26 -12.95
N ASN A 298 -8.58 14.73 -12.70
CA ASN A 298 -7.48 15.46 -12.07
C ASN A 298 -6.25 15.55 -12.99
N PRO A 299 -6.27 16.36 -14.06
CA PRO A 299 -5.08 16.59 -14.88
C PRO A 299 -3.98 17.34 -14.10
N PRO A 300 -2.70 17.26 -14.51
CA PRO A 300 -2.22 16.51 -15.66
C PRO A 300 -2.22 14.99 -15.43
N PHE A 301 -2.56 14.24 -16.48
CA PHE A 301 -2.43 12.78 -16.46
C PHE A 301 -1.00 12.36 -16.82
N ALA A 302 -0.63 11.15 -16.39
CA ALA A 302 0.67 10.57 -16.66
C ALA A 302 0.90 10.48 -18.17
N SER A 303 2.13 10.81 -18.59
CA SER A 303 2.52 10.80 -20.00
C SER A 303 2.16 9.47 -20.66
N GLY A 304 1.51 9.52 -21.82
CA GLY A 304 1.08 8.33 -22.54
C GLY A 304 -0.22 7.72 -22.06
N THR A 305 -0.93 8.31 -21.09
CA THR A 305 -2.21 7.78 -20.59
C THR A 305 -3.43 8.66 -20.91
N ASP A 306 -3.20 9.80 -21.55
CA ASP A 306 -4.22 10.70 -22.10
C ASP A 306 -3.79 11.07 -23.52
N GLN A 307 -3.94 10.10 -24.41
CA GLN A 307 -3.49 10.21 -25.79
C GLN A 307 -4.70 10.37 -26.74
N PRO A 308 -4.66 11.35 -27.66
CA PRO A 308 -5.77 11.58 -28.59
C PRO A 308 -5.87 10.41 -29.58
N THR A 309 -7.08 9.95 -29.90
CA THR A 309 -7.25 8.90 -30.92
C THR A 309 -6.56 9.31 -32.23
N ASP A 310 -5.69 8.45 -32.77
CA ASP A 310 -5.07 8.68 -34.07
C ASP A 310 -6.15 8.70 -35.16
N THR A 311 -6.50 9.90 -35.60
CA THR A 311 -7.51 10.13 -36.65
C THR A 311 -7.16 9.52 -38.01
N LYS A 312 -5.90 9.08 -38.23
CA LYS A 312 -5.45 8.46 -39.48
C LYS A 312 -5.52 6.94 -39.47
N THR A 313 -5.25 6.30 -38.33
CA THR A 313 -5.27 4.83 -38.21
C THR A 313 -6.53 4.29 -37.55
N GLY A 314 -7.31 5.16 -36.88
CA GLY A 314 -8.49 4.76 -36.10
C GLY A 314 -8.17 3.93 -34.86
N GLN A 315 -6.89 3.81 -34.49
CA GLN A 315 -6.49 3.08 -33.29
C GLN A 315 -6.81 3.88 -32.04
N GLU A 316 -7.45 3.22 -31.08
CA GLU A 316 -7.72 3.78 -29.76
C GLU A 316 -6.40 3.91 -29.00
N GLU A 317 -5.88 5.14 -28.90
CA GLU A 317 -4.72 5.45 -28.08
C GLU A 317 -5.07 5.35 -26.57
N ASN A 318 -4.04 5.26 -25.73
CA ASN A 318 -4.20 5.04 -24.30
C ASN A 318 -4.92 6.22 -23.60
N ARG A 319 -6.10 5.95 -23.05
CA ARG A 319 -6.99 6.87 -22.33
C ARG A 319 -7.28 6.40 -20.91
N CYS A 320 -6.33 5.71 -20.28
CA CYS A 320 -6.50 5.28 -18.90
C CYS A 320 -6.51 6.45 -17.90
N HIS A 321 -6.06 7.65 -18.30
CA HIS A 321 -6.13 8.91 -17.56
C HIS A 321 -5.61 8.79 -16.12
N ARG A 322 -4.39 8.26 -15.97
CA ARG A 322 -3.80 8.04 -14.65
C ARG A 322 -3.24 9.34 -14.09
N SER A 323 -3.84 9.84 -13.02
CA SER A 323 -3.51 11.12 -12.41
C SER A 323 -2.43 11.00 -11.34
N ALA A 324 -1.55 12.00 -11.24
CA ALA A 324 -0.65 12.16 -10.10
C ALA A 324 -1.38 12.48 -8.78
N ALA A 325 -2.63 12.95 -8.85
CA ALA A 325 -3.48 13.21 -7.68
C ALA A 325 -4.32 11.99 -7.27
N ALA A 326 -4.25 10.88 -8.00
CA ALA A 326 -5.00 9.67 -7.70
C ALA A 326 -4.61 9.09 -6.34
N TYR A 327 -5.58 8.55 -5.59
CA TYR A 327 -5.30 8.00 -4.26
C TYR A 327 -4.17 6.96 -4.24
N PRO A 328 -3.97 6.11 -5.27
CA PRO A 328 -2.82 5.22 -5.29
C PRO A 328 -1.48 5.94 -5.28
N VAL A 329 -1.37 7.06 -6.01
CA VAL A 329 -0.16 7.87 -6.04
C VAL A 329 0.04 8.61 -4.70
N LEU A 330 -1.06 9.04 -4.07
CA LEU A 330 -0.98 9.65 -2.74
C LEU A 330 -0.57 8.64 -1.65
N MET A 331 -0.98 7.38 -1.80
CA MET A 331 -0.51 6.29 -0.93
C MET A 331 0.97 5.99 -1.13
N SER A 332 1.50 6.19 -2.34
CA SER A 332 2.89 5.88 -2.68
C SER A 332 3.93 6.88 -2.19
N GLY A 333 3.54 8.11 -1.83
CA GLY A 333 4.44 9.17 -1.35
C GLY A 333 5.26 8.83 -0.08
N LYS A 334 4.89 7.78 0.67
CA LYS A 334 5.72 7.19 1.74
C LYS A 334 6.09 5.72 1.50
N LEU A 335 5.45 5.06 0.54
CA LEU A 335 5.74 3.67 0.23
C LEU A 335 6.87 3.54 -0.80
N GLY A 336 7.10 4.52 -1.68
CA GLY A 336 8.18 4.49 -2.68
C GLY A 336 7.76 3.99 -4.06
N VAL A 337 6.47 3.97 -4.37
CA VAL A 337 5.93 3.30 -5.56
C VAL A 337 6.10 4.21 -6.78
N PRO A 338 6.86 3.78 -7.80
CA PRO A 338 6.99 4.53 -9.04
C PRO A 338 5.63 4.65 -9.73
N VAL A 339 5.41 5.77 -10.43
CA VAL A 339 4.23 6.02 -11.30
C VAL A 339 3.97 4.84 -12.28
N GLY A 340 4.99 4.03 -12.56
CA GLY A 340 4.92 2.81 -13.38
C GLY A 340 4.38 1.53 -12.72
N LYS A 341 3.74 1.57 -11.54
CA LYS A 341 2.98 0.41 -10.98
C LYS A 341 1.51 0.73 -10.68
N HIS A 342 1.05 1.87 -11.19
CA HIS A 342 -0.34 2.25 -11.22
C HIS A 342 -0.97 1.84 -12.57
N TRP A 343 -1.90 0.89 -12.52
CA TRP A 343 -2.49 0.25 -13.71
C TRP A 343 -4.01 0.36 -13.77
N ALA A 344 -4.62 1.08 -12.83
CA ALA A 344 -6.03 1.44 -12.96
C ALA A 344 -6.26 2.21 -14.26
N CYS A 345 -7.45 2.09 -14.81
CA CYS A 345 -7.74 2.61 -16.12
C CYS A 345 -9.18 3.10 -16.18
N ALA A 346 -9.37 4.35 -16.60
CA ALA A 346 -10.70 4.93 -16.76
C ALA A 346 -11.60 4.07 -17.65
N GLY A 347 -12.87 3.92 -17.23
CA GLY A 347 -13.86 3.09 -17.92
C GLY A 347 -13.68 1.57 -17.79
N ALA A 348 -12.73 1.08 -16.99
CA ALA A 348 -12.52 -0.37 -16.87
C ALA A 348 -13.75 -1.10 -16.30
N GLU A 349 -14.24 -2.07 -17.06
CA GLU A 349 -15.16 -3.13 -16.63
C GLU A 349 -14.35 -4.41 -16.28
N ILE A 350 -14.99 -5.39 -15.66
CA ILE A 350 -14.37 -6.69 -15.33
C ILE A 350 -13.74 -7.37 -16.56
N PRO A 351 -14.35 -7.39 -17.77
CA PRO A 351 -13.69 -7.93 -18.95
C PRO A 351 -12.35 -7.23 -19.28
N ASN A 352 -12.27 -5.91 -19.10
CA ASN A 352 -11.04 -5.16 -19.35
C ASN A 352 -9.95 -5.49 -18.32
N PHE A 353 -10.33 -5.89 -17.10
CA PHE A 353 -9.38 -6.37 -16.11
C PHE A 353 -8.60 -7.60 -16.60
N TYR A 354 -9.25 -8.49 -17.36
CA TYR A 354 -8.67 -9.71 -17.92
C TYR A 354 -8.08 -9.57 -19.32
N HIS A 355 -8.53 -8.59 -20.11
CA HIS A 355 -8.16 -8.49 -21.52
C HIS A 355 -7.47 -7.17 -21.90
N GLY A 356 -7.48 -6.18 -21.02
CA GLY A 356 -6.99 -4.84 -21.30
C GLY A 356 -8.04 -3.95 -22.00
N GLN A 357 -7.69 -2.69 -22.17
CA GLN A 357 -8.44 -1.68 -22.93
C GLN A 357 -7.50 -0.52 -23.29
N TRP A 358 -7.86 0.33 -24.25
CA TRP A 358 -7.05 1.49 -24.65
C TRP A 358 -5.60 1.13 -25.00
N ASN A 359 -5.41 -0.01 -25.69
CA ASN A 359 -4.10 -0.56 -26.04
C ASN A 359 -3.17 -0.86 -24.83
N GLU A 360 -3.74 -0.99 -23.64
CA GLU A 360 -3.05 -1.52 -22.47
C GLU A 360 -3.27 -3.03 -22.34
N VAL A 361 -2.28 -3.72 -21.78
CA VAL A 361 -2.44 -5.12 -21.40
C VAL A 361 -3.42 -5.27 -20.22
N ALA A 362 -3.90 -6.49 -20.00
CA ALA A 362 -4.75 -6.83 -18.86
C ALA A 362 -4.16 -6.35 -17.53
N GLN A 363 -5.03 -5.81 -16.68
CA GLN A 363 -4.63 -5.32 -15.36
C GLN A 363 -4.11 -6.46 -14.46
N LEU A 364 -4.72 -7.65 -14.56
CA LEU A 364 -4.26 -8.83 -13.82
C LEU A 364 -2.82 -9.21 -14.16
N ASP A 365 -2.45 -9.11 -15.44
CA ASP A 365 -1.11 -9.47 -15.92
C ASP A 365 -0.02 -8.49 -15.48
N ARG A 366 -0.42 -7.32 -14.96
CA ARG A 366 0.51 -6.36 -14.32
C ARG A 366 0.98 -6.82 -12.94
N ILE A 367 0.29 -7.78 -12.31
CA ILE A 367 0.77 -8.48 -11.12
C ILE A 367 1.78 -9.56 -11.52
N ALA A 368 1.33 -10.50 -12.33
CA ALA A 368 2.10 -11.62 -12.88
C ALA A 368 1.37 -12.15 -14.12
N LEU A 369 2.08 -12.66 -15.14
CA LEU A 369 1.46 -13.29 -16.32
C LEU A 369 0.69 -14.57 -15.99
N GLU A 370 -0.13 -15.04 -16.92
CA GLU A 370 -0.89 -16.28 -16.77
C GLU A 370 0.00 -17.48 -16.39
N GLY A 371 -0.48 -18.25 -15.41
CA GLY A 371 0.26 -19.39 -14.83
C GLY A 371 1.41 -19.01 -13.91
N LYS A 372 1.65 -17.72 -13.63
CA LYS A 372 2.72 -17.25 -12.75
C LYS A 372 2.18 -16.54 -11.51
N THR A 373 3.02 -16.43 -10.50
CA THR A 373 2.76 -15.68 -9.27
C THR A 373 3.88 -14.71 -8.99
N ASP A 374 3.59 -13.67 -8.21
CA ASP A 374 4.55 -12.69 -7.76
C ASP A 374 4.48 -12.49 -6.24
N PRO A 375 5.28 -13.25 -5.46
CA PRO A 375 5.29 -13.17 -4.00
C PRO A 375 5.91 -11.88 -3.46
N SER A 376 6.49 -11.03 -4.32
CA SER A 376 7.05 -9.76 -3.89
C SER A 376 6.00 -8.65 -3.83
N VAL A 377 4.81 -8.82 -4.42
CA VAL A 377 3.67 -7.89 -4.20
C VAL A 377 3.17 -8.00 -2.77
N LYS A 378 3.11 -6.86 -2.07
CA LYS A 378 2.70 -6.76 -0.65
C LYS A 378 1.37 -6.05 -0.44
N LEU A 379 0.99 -5.17 -1.36
CA LEU A 379 -0.29 -4.48 -1.32
C LEU A 379 -0.92 -4.44 -2.70
N VAL A 380 -2.22 -4.71 -2.78
CA VAL A 380 -3.03 -4.41 -3.97
C VAL A 380 -4.20 -3.54 -3.54
N THR A 381 -4.49 -2.47 -4.27
CA THR A 381 -5.77 -1.76 -4.12
C THR A 381 -6.55 -1.84 -5.41
N LEU A 382 -7.89 -1.81 -5.28
CA LEU A 382 -8.79 -2.00 -6.40
C LEU A 382 -10.10 -1.22 -6.17
N THR A 383 -10.58 -0.54 -7.21
CA THR A 383 -12.00 -0.19 -7.41
C THR A 383 -12.46 -0.81 -8.72
N ILE A 384 -13.53 -1.61 -8.72
CA ILE A 384 -14.10 -2.15 -9.96
C ILE A 384 -15.56 -2.59 -9.74
N GLY A 385 -16.36 -2.65 -10.81
CA GLY A 385 -17.76 -3.06 -10.77
C GLY A 385 -18.77 -1.93 -11.00
N GLY A 386 -18.38 -0.66 -10.83
CA GLY A 386 -19.27 0.48 -11.08
C GLY A 386 -19.66 0.63 -12.55
N ASN A 387 -18.72 0.38 -13.47
CA ASN A 387 -18.97 0.39 -14.91
C ASN A 387 -19.81 -0.82 -15.34
N ASP A 388 -19.53 -2.00 -14.80
CA ASP A 388 -20.28 -3.24 -15.03
C ASP A 388 -21.76 -3.14 -14.56
N ALA A 389 -22.01 -2.34 -13.53
CA ALA A 389 -23.36 -2.00 -13.05
C ALA A 389 -24.04 -0.86 -13.86
N GLY A 390 -23.32 -0.24 -14.81
CA GLY A 390 -23.84 0.77 -15.73
C GLY A 390 -24.08 2.16 -15.11
N PHE A 391 -23.40 2.51 -14.03
CA PHE A 391 -23.63 3.80 -13.34
C PHE A 391 -23.38 5.03 -14.23
N ALA A 392 -22.38 4.99 -15.11
CA ALA A 392 -22.08 6.11 -16.02
C ALA A 392 -23.23 6.38 -17.00
N ASP A 393 -23.81 5.31 -17.55
CA ASP A 393 -24.92 5.36 -18.47
C ASP A 393 -26.22 5.84 -17.79
N VAL A 394 -26.48 5.35 -16.59
CA VAL A 394 -27.62 5.77 -15.75
C VAL A 394 -27.50 7.25 -15.39
N LEU A 395 -26.31 7.71 -14.97
CA LEU A 395 -26.04 9.12 -14.68
C LEU A 395 -26.34 10.00 -15.91
N GLY A 396 -25.88 9.60 -17.09
CA GLY A 396 -26.17 10.31 -18.34
C GLY A 396 -27.67 10.38 -18.66
N ALA A 397 -28.40 9.27 -18.49
CA ALA A 397 -29.84 9.20 -18.75
C ALA A 397 -30.69 9.97 -17.72
N CYS A 398 -30.15 10.19 -16.52
CA CYS A 398 -30.82 10.82 -15.40
C CYS A 398 -30.69 12.36 -15.34
N ILE A 399 -29.67 12.92 -16.00
CA ILE A 399 -29.38 14.35 -15.95
C ILE A 399 -30.50 15.14 -16.65
N LYS A 400 -31.26 15.93 -15.87
CA LYS A 400 -32.31 16.80 -16.41
C LYS A 400 -31.71 18.12 -16.85
N ALA A 401 -31.71 18.37 -18.15
CA ALA A 401 -31.18 19.59 -18.73
C ALA A 401 -32.21 20.70 -18.93
N VAL A 402 -33.46 20.53 -18.50
CA VAL A 402 -34.50 21.55 -18.65
C VAL A 402 -35.24 21.69 -17.32
N ASP A 403 -35.73 22.90 -17.03
CA ASP A 403 -36.67 23.13 -15.93
C ASP A 403 -37.83 22.12 -16.07
N ALA A 404 -38.21 21.44 -14.98
CA ALA A 404 -39.33 20.49 -14.96
C ALA A 404 -40.67 21.10 -15.44
N ARG A 405 -40.76 22.43 -15.52
CA ARG A 405 -41.88 23.16 -16.15
C ARG A 405 -41.89 23.12 -17.68
N ILE A 406 -40.75 22.80 -18.32
CA ILE A 406 -40.53 22.79 -19.77
C ILE A 406 -40.42 21.35 -20.30
N ASP A 407 -39.81 20.42 -19.55
CA ASP A 407 -39.80 18.99 -19.84
C ASP A 407 -40.37 18.16 -18.66
N PRO A 408 -41.70 18.13 -18.49
CA PRO A 408 -42.34 17.37 -17.41
C PRO A 408 -42.29 15.85 -17.64
N PHE A 409 -41.78 15.39 -18.80
CA PHE A 409 -41.75 13.97 -19.19
C PHE A 409 -40.35 13.35 -19.07
N HIS A 410 -39.34 14.09 -18.60
CA HIS A 410 -37.99 13.57 -18.42
C HIS A 410 -38.01 12.32 -17.52
N PRO A 411 -37.54 11.16 -18.00
CA PRO A 411 -37.67 9.91 -17.27
C PRO A 411 -36.96 10.00 -15.91
N ALA A 412 -37.67 9.57 -14.87
CA ALA A 412 -37.11 9.54 -13.53
C ALA A 412 -36.13 8.35 -13.42
N CYS A 413 -35.04 8.52 -12.67
CA CYS A 413 -33.98 7.53 -12.59
C CYS A 413 -34.45 6.15 -12.12
N GLN A 414 -35.50 6.14 -11.30
CA GLN A 414 -36.10 4.95 -10.71
C GLN A 414 -36.66 3.99 -11.78
N LYS A 415 -36.85 4.44 -13.03
CA LYS A 415 -37.17 3.55 -14.15
C LYS A 415 -36.10 2.46 -14.33
N TYR A 416 -34.85 2.76 -14.01
CA TYR A 416 -33.72 1.83 -14.13
C TYR A 416 -33.49 0.97 -12.87
N ASP A 417 -34.37 1.04 -11.84
CA ASP A 417 -34.18 0.34 -10.55
C ASP A 417 -33.99 -1.18 -10.75
N HIS A 418 -34.83 -1.81 -11.55
CA HIS A 418 -34.73 -3.24 -11.83
C HIS A 418 -33.42 -3.61 -12.54
N ASP A 419 -33.04 -2.85 -13.57
CA ASP A 419 -31.91 -3.18 -14.43
C ASP A 419 -30.58 -2.98 -13.69
N VAL A 420 -30.44 -1.88 -12.95
CA VAL A 420 -29.25 -1.58 -12.13
C VAL A 420 -29.14 -2.54 -10.96
N THR A 421 -30.25 -2.84 -10.26
CA THR A 421 -30.27 -3.81 -9.17
C THR A 421 -29.80 -5.18 -9.64
N ASN A 422 -30.30 -5.65 -10.79
CA ASN A 422 -29.89 -6.93 -11.36
C ASN A 422 -28.43 -6.92 -11.83
N ALA A 423 -27.96 -5.83 -12.41
CA ALA A 423 -26.56 -5.69 -12.81
C ALA A 423 -25.62 -5.76 -11.58
N ILE A 424 -25.97 -5.09 -10.48
CA ILE A 424 -25.21 -5.16 -9.22
C ILE A 424 -25.22 -6.58 -8.66
N ILE A 425 -26.38 -7.24 -8.56
CA ILE A 425 -26.47 -8.62 -8.05
C ILE A 425 -25.68 -9.60 -8.93
N ALA A 426 -25.63 -9.36 -10.25
CA ALA A 426 -24.88 -10.19 -11.17
C ALA A 426 -23.36 -10.18 -10.89
N LEU A 427 -22.84 -9.10 -10.29
CA LEU A 427 -21.44 -9.02 -9.84
C LEU A 427 -21.08 -10.09 -8.80
N GLY A 428 -22.04 -10.65 -8.07
CA GLY A 428 -21.78 -11.74 -7.13
C GLY A 428 -22.01 -13.16 -7.67
N SER A 429 -22.82 -13.29 -8.72
CA SER A 429 -23.19 -14.60 -9.26
C SER A 429 -22.37 -15.02 -10.49
N GLY A 430 -21.61 -14.10 -11.09
CA GLY A 430 -20.87 -14.36 -12.34
C GLY A 430 -21.76 -14.65 -13.54
N LYS A 431 -23.07 -14.38 -13.42
CA LYS A 431 -24.11 -14.73 -14.40
C LYS A 431 -24.85 -13.47 -14.84
N GLN A 432 -24.17 -12.56 -15.53
CA GLN A 432 -24.90 -11.58 -16.33
C GLN A 432 -25.59 -12.31 -17.49
N ASN A 433 -26.86 -12.64 -17.31
CA ASN A 433 -27.78 -13.03 -18.39
C ASN A 433 -28.36 -11.80 -19.13
N VAL A 434 -27.94 -10.59 -18.78
CA VAL A 434 -28.47 -9.33 -19.30
C VAL A 434 -27.52 -8.75 -20.35
N CYS A 435 -27.37 -9.48 -21.45
CA CYS A 435 -26.78 -8.91 -22.66
C CYS A 435 -27.81 -7.97 -23.31
N ASN A 436 -27.40 -6.74 -23.65
CA ASN A 436 -28.15 -5.80 -24.50
C ASN A 436 -29.45 -5.20 -23.91
N LEU A 437 -29.43 -4.62 -22.72
CA LEU A 437 -30.44 -3.59 -22.36
C LEU A 437 -29.80 -2.21 -22.48
N PRO A 438 -30.16 -1.37 -23.48
CA PRO A 438 -29.77 0.03 -23.45
C PRO A 438 -30.26 0.68 -22.14
N PRO A 439 -29.38 1.33 -21.36
CA PRO A 439 -28.03 1.72 -21.75
C PRO A 439 -26.89 0.82 -21.25
N LEU A 440 -27.18 -0.24 -20.48
CA LEU A 440 -26.22 -1.19 -19.92
C LEU A 440 -25.47 -2.01 -20.99
N LYS A 441 -24.15 -2.17 -20.80
CA LYS A 441 -23.28 -3.08 -21.56
C LYS A 441 -22.73 -4.17 -20.63
N GLY A 442 -22.67 -5.42 -21.08
CA GLY A 442 -22.06 -6.53 -20.34
C GLY A 442 -22.67 -7.90 -20.67
N CYS A 443 -21.82 -8.93 -20.79
CA CYS A 443 -22.21 -10.33 -20.94
C CYS A 443 -21.28 -11.19 -20.09
N GLY A 444 -21.82 -12.16 -19.33
CA GLY A 444 -21.05 -13.26 -18.72
C GLY A 444 -19.72 -12.86 -18.05
N VAL A 445 -19.72 -11.84 -17.19
CA VAL A 445 -18.53 -11.41 -16.44
C VAL A 445 -18.31 -12.32 -15.23
N PRO A 446 -17.04 -12.68 -14.89
CA PRO A 446 -16.73 -13.31 -13.61
C PRO A 446 -17.29 -12.49 -12.43
N SER A 447 -17.66 -13.18 -11.36
CA SER A 447 -18.03 -12.54 -10.10
C SER A 447 -16.84 -11.77 -9.50
N LEU A 448 -17.13 -10.82 -8.62
CA LEU A 448 -16.11 -10.05 -7.93
C LEU A 448 -15.25 -10.94 -7.03
N HIS A 449 -15.81 -11.93 -6.32
CA HIS A 449 -14.98 -12.85 -5.55
C HIS A 449 -14.04 -13.69 -6.43
N GLU A 450 -14.42 -14.03 -7.67
CA GLU A 450 -13.52 -14.68 -8.63
C GLU A 450 -12.40 -13.74 -9.07
N VAL A 451 -12.70 -12.46 -9.34
CA VAL A 451 -11.67 -11.43 -9.59
C VAL A 451 -10.69 -11.35 -8.43
N TYR A 452 -11.20 -11.28 -7.19
CA TYR A 452 -10.39 -11.19 -5.98
C TYR A 452 -9.55 -12.44 -5.76
N ALA A 453 -10.10 -13.62 -5.99
CA ALA A 453 -9.40 -14.89 -5.91
C ALA A 453 -8.24 -14.96 -6.92
N GLN A 454 -8.44 -14.46 -8.14
CA GLN A 454 -7.37 -14.40 -9.15
C GLN A 454 -6.25 -13.43 -8.73
N ILE A 455 -6.58 -12.27 -8.14
CA ILE A 455 -5.57 -11.36 -7.59
C ILE A 455 -4.79 -12.06 -6.46
N MET A 456 -5.46 -12.72 -5.53
CA MET A 456 -4.81 -13.49 -4.46
C MET A 456 -3.93 -14.61 -5.00
N ALA A 457 -4.34 -15.27 -6.08
CA ALA A 457 -3.54 -16.31 -6.73
C ALA A 457 -2.28 -15.73 -7.36
N ARG A 458 -2.38 -14.62 -8.10
CA ARG A 458 -1.22 -13.95 -8.74
C ARG A 458 -0.31 -13.25 -7.72
N ALA A 459 -0.84 -12.77 -6.59
CA ALA A 459 -0.09 -12.09 -5.52
C ALA A 459 -0.22 -12.84 -4.18
N PRO A 460 0.49 -13.97 -3.99
CA PRO A 460 0.31 -14.87 -2.86
C PRO A 460 0.59 -14.23 -1.49
N GLN A 461 1.38 -13.14 -1.46
CA GLN A 461 1.83 -12.46 -0.23
C GLN A 461 1.23 -11.06 -0.05
N ALA A 462 0.30 -10.66 -0.92
CA ALA A 462 -0.29 -9.33 -0.87
C ALA A 462 -1.50 -9.28 0.06
N ARG A 463 -1.59 -8.19 0.84
CA ARG A 463 -2.86 -7.71 1.37
C ARG A 463 -3.61 -6.99 0.25
N ILE A 464 -4.90 -7.26 0.11
CA ILE A 464 -5.76 -6.65 -0.90
C ILE A 464 -6.75 -5.71 -0.20
N VAL A 465 -6.95 -4.53 -0.76
CA VAL A 465 -7.94 -3.56 -0.28
C VAL A 465 -8.85 -3.18 -1.43
N VAL A 466 -10.12 -3.55 -1.31
CA VAL A 466 -11.14 -3.18 -2.28
C VAL A 466 -11.85 -1.95 -1.74
N ALA A 467 -11.66 -0.82 -2.40
CA ALA A 467 -12.35 0.41 -2.03
C ALA A 467 -13.74 0.46 -2.64
N GLY A 468 -14.72 0.93 -1.87
CA GLY A 468 -16.05 1.23 -2.39
C GLY A 468 -16.10 2.51 -3.21
N TYR A 469 -17.33 2.94 -3.53
CA TYR A 469 -17.64 4.22 -4.18
C TYR A 469 -18.31 5.18 -3.19
N PRO A 470 -18.05 6.50 -3.24
CA PRO A 470 -18.72 7.45 -2.36
C PRO A 470 -20.19 7.62 -2.76
N HIS A 471 -20.98 8.23 -1.86
CA HIS A 471 -22.25 8.81 -2.27
C HIS A 471 -21.97 10.02 -3.16
N LEU A 472 -22.66 10.09 -4.29
CA LEU A 472 -22.56 11.23 -5.21
C LEU A 472 -23.32 12.44 -4.68
N PHE A 473 -24.36 12.21 -3.87
CA PHE A 473 -25.23 13.25 -3.33
C PHE A 473 -25.33 13.15 -1.80
N PRO A 474 -25.71 14.22 -1.09
CA PRO A 474 -25.83 14.20 0.36
C PRO A 474 -26.85 13.18 0.85
N LYS A 475 -26.62 12.56 2.02
CA LYS A 475 -27.60 11.67 2.67
C LYS A 475 -28.99 12.31 2.84
N VAL A 476 -29.05 13.63 2.98
CA VAL A 476 -30.30 14.41 2.98
C VAL A 476 -30.25 15.37 1.79
N PRO A 477 -30.72 14.96 0.59
CA PRO A 477 -30.63 15.80 -0.59
C PRO A 477 -31.59 17.00 -0.53
N PRO A 478 -31.23 18.14 -1.14
CA PRO A 478 -32.14 19.25 -1.36
C PRO A 478 -33.26 18.85 -2.35
N ALA A 479 -34.29 19.70 -2.48
CA ALA A 479 -35.41 19.46 -3.42
C ALA A 479 -34.91 19.32 -4.87
N THR A 480 -33.95 20.16 -5.24
CA THR A 480 -33.27 20.18 -6.53
C THR A 480 -31.78 20.41 -6.28
N CYS A 481 -30.94 19.65 -6.97
CA CYS A 481 -29.49 19.83 -6.98
C CYS A 481 -29.06 20.21 -8.39
N TYR A 482 -28.42 21.37 -8.53
CA TYR A 482 -27.84 21.82 -9.79
C TYR A 482 -26.42 21.28 -9.86
N VAL A 483 -26.19 20.35 -10.80
CA VAL A 483 -24.94 19.61 -10.90
C VAL A 483 -23.99 20.21 -11.93
N GLY A 484 -24.45 21.14 -12.75
CA GLY A 484 -23.64 21.79 -13.78
C GLY A 484 -24.51 22.59 -14.74
N SER A 485 -23.94 22.97 -15.87
CA SER A 485 -24.68 23.61 -16.96
C SER A 485 -24.09 23.24 -18.31
N THR A 486 -24.92 23.22 -19.35
CA THR A 486 -24.43 23.06 -20.72
C THR A 486 -23.96 24.41 -21.28
N ALA A 487 -22.92 24.39 -22.11
CA ALA A 487 -22.42 25.59 -22.79
C ALA A 487 -23.22 25.83 -24.09
N PHE A 488 -24.48 26.25 -23.98
CA PHE A 488 -25.30 26.60 -25.13
C PHE A 488 -25.73 28.07 -25.06
N LEU A 489 -25.22 28.89 -26.00
CA LEU A 489 -25.36 30.36 -26.01
C LEU A 489 -24.80 30.99 -24.72
N SER A 490 -24.72 32.32 -24.65
CA SER A 490 -24.16 33.06 -23.50
C SER A 490 -24.96 32.90 -22.18
N GLN A 491 -25.93 31.98 -22.13
CA GLN A 491 -26.75 31.62 -20.97
C GLN A 491 -26.84 30.10 -20.88
N GLY A 492 -25.90 29.46 -20.19
CA GLY A 492 -25.84 28.00 -20.08
C GLY A 492 -27.10 27.40 -19.44
N ILE A 493 -27.49 26.20 -19.87
CA ILE A 493 -28.72 25.56 -19.38
C ILE A 493 -28.38 24.71 -18.15
N PRO A 494 -29.02 24.94 -16.98
CA PRO A 494 -28.68 24.22 -15.76
C PRO A 494 -29.07 22.73 -15.86
N LEU A 495 -28.12 21.89 -15.47
CA LEU A 495 -28.29 20.45 -15.32
C LEU A 495 -28.66 20.15 -13.88
N SER A 496 -29.67 19.33 -13.64
CA SER A 496 -30.15 19.08 -12.28
C SER A 496 -30.61 17.65 -12.02
N PHE A 497 -30.65 17.31 -10.73
CA PHE A 497 -31.28 16.11 -10.20
C PHE A 497 -32.38 16.50 -9.20
N THR A 498 -33.46 15.72 -9.19
CA THR A 498 -34.50 15.86 -8.17
C THR A 498 -34.10 15.15 -6.88
N LYS A 499 -34.73 15.50 -5.76
CA LYS A 499 -34.57 14.77 -4.50
C LYS A 499 -34.79 13.26 -4.64
N ALA A 500 -35.80 12.86 -5.41
CA ALA A 500 -36.12 11.46 -5.63
C ALA A 500 -35.01 10.74 -6.41
N ASP A 501 -34.46 11.39 -7.43
CA ASP A 501 -33.38 10.84 -8.25
C ASP A 501 -32.08 10.71 -7.43
N MET A 502 -31.72 11.74 -6.67
CA MET A 502 -30.55 11.70 -5.78
C MET A 502 -30.67 10.62 -4.69
N THR A 503 -31.85 10.50 -4.08
CA THR A 503 -32.10 9.47 -3.05
C THR A 503 -31.98 8.07 -3.64
N TRP A 504 -32.50 7.87 -4.86
CA TRP A 504 -32.38 6.61 -5.57
C TRP A 504 -30.93 6.29 -5.97
N MET A 505 -30.17 7.28 -6.45
CA MET A 505 -28.75 7.11 -6.78
C MET A 505 -27.92 6.68 -5.56
N ASN A 506 -28.16 7.29 -4.40
CA ASN A 506 -27.49 6.90 -3.15
C ASN A 506 -27.90 5.47 -2.72
N LYS A 507 -29.17 5.09 -2.86
CA LYS A 507 -29.63 3.71 -2.62
C LYS A 507 -28.90 2.70 -3.52
N MET A 508 -28.73 3.01 -4.81
CA MET A 508 -27.99 2.12 -5.72
C MET A 508 -26.50 2.07 -5.37
N SER A 509 -25.88 3.19 -4.98
CA SER A 509 -24.49 3.23 -4.49
C SER A 509 -24.32 2.39 -3.21
N ASP A 510 -25.28 2.45 -2.28
CA ASP A 510 -25.29 1.60 -1.08
C ASP A 510 -25.38 0.12 -1.45
N LEU A 511 -26.24 -0.23 -2.41
CA LEU A 511 -26.39 -1.61 -2.89
C LEU A 511 -25.09 -2.12 -3.54
N LEU A 512 -24.44 -1.31 -4.39
CA LEU A 512 -23.16 -1.67 -5.00
C LEU A 512 -22.07 -1.86 -3.94
N ASN A 513 -21.94 -0.92 -3.01
CA ASN A 513 -20.98 -1.02 -1.92
C ASN A 513 -21.25 -2.21 -1.00
N GLN A 514 -22.52 -2.57 -0.80
CA GLN A 514 -22.90 -3.77 -0.06
C GLN A 514 -22.50 -5.03 -0.80
N GLN A 515 -22.78 -5.12 -2.10
CA GLN A 515 -22.35 -6.24 -2.94
C GLN A 515 -20.83 -6.40 -2.89
N ILE A 516 -20.05 -5.32 -3.07
CA ILE A 516 -18.58 -5.38 -3.00
C ILE A 516 -18.11 -5.89 -1.62
N ARG A 517 -18.72 -5.42 -0.52
CA ARG A 517 -18.41 -5.92 0.83
C ARG A 517 -18.69 -7.41 0.98
N ASP A 518 -19.84 -7.86 0.50
CA ASP A 518 -20.26 -9.25 0.59
C ASP A 518 -19.32 -10.15 -0.23
N GLU A 519 -18.91 -9.71 -1.42
CA GLU A 519 -17.96 -10.42 -2.28
C GLU A 519 -16.55 -10.48 -1.70
N VAL A 520 -16.10 -9.43 -1.01
CA VAL A 520 -14.86 -9.49 -0.21
C VAL A 520 -14.97 -10.55 0.89
N ALA A 521 -16.10 -10.63 1.59
CA ALA A 521 -16.33 -11.63 2.63
C ALA A 521 -16.46 -13.05 2.07
N VAL A 522 -16.97 -13.22 0.84
CA VAL A 522 -16.97 -14.51 0.13
C VAL A 522 -15.54 -14.92 -0.24
N ALA A 523 -14.72 -13.97 -0.73
CA ALA A 523 -13.34 -14.25 -1.13
C ALA A 523 -12.43 -14.57 0.07
N ASP A 524 -12.61 -13.91 1.20
CA ASP A 524 -11.93 -14.19 2.48
C ASP A 524 -12.85 -13.86 3.67
N PRO A 525 -13.49 -14.87 4.28
CA PRO A 525 -14.36 -14.67 5.43
C PRO A 525 -13.66 -14.05 6.65
N THR A 526 -12.33 -14.19 6.75
CA THR A 526 -11.55 -13.61 7.86
C THR A 526 -11.24 -12.13 7.65
N GLN A 527 -11.34 -11.66 6.40
CA GLN A 527 -10.91 -10.35 5.92
C GLN A 527 -9.48 -9.95 6.34
N GLN A 528 -8.63 -10.93 6.63
CA GLN A 528 -7.24 -10.69 7.00
C GLN A 528 -6.39 -10.41 5.77
N ARG A 529 -6.68 -11.10 4.67
CA ARG A 529 -5.92 -11.01 3.41
C ARG A 529 -6.55 -10.04 2.43
N ILE A 530 -7.88 -10.01 2.33
CA ILE A 530 -8.62 -9.01 1.55
C ILE A 530 -9.62 -8.28 2.44
N SER A 531 -9.71 -6.96 2.30
CA SER A 531 -10.57 -6.11 3.13
C SER A 531 -11.29 -5.06 2.31
N PHE A 532 -12.48 -4.67 2.76
CA PHE A 532 -13.23 -3.58 2.16
C PHE A 532 -12.87 -2.25 2.81
N ALA A 533 -12.58 -1.21 2.00
CA ALA A 533 -12.43 0.15 2.46
C ALA A 533 -13.71 0.96 2.20
N PRO A 534 -14.52 1.26 3.25
CA PRO A 534 -15.69 2.11 3.11
C PRO A 534 -15.27 3.57 2.89
N VAL A 535 -15.81 4.20 1.85
CA VAL A 535 -15.49 5.59 1.51
C VAL A 535 -16.66 6.56 1.66
N VAL A 536 -17.89 6.06 1.83
CA VAL A 536 -19.10 6.91 1.95
C VAL A 536 -18.96 7.95 3.06
N ASP A 537 -18.62 7.53 4.28
CA ASP A 537 -18.49 8.47 5.40
C ASP A 537 -17.25 9.37 5.26
N ALA A 538 -16.22 8.94 4.53
CA ALA A 538 -15.06 9.77 4.25
C ALA A 538 -15.40 10.96 3.33
N PHE A 539 -16.48 10.88 2.56
CA PHE A 539 -16.98 11.93 1.68
C PHE A 539 -18.17 12.71 2.28
N GLY A 540 -18.63 12.35 3.48
CA GLY A 540 -19.81 12.95 4.09
C GLY A 540 -19.67 14.47 4.24
N GLY A 541 -20.64 15.22 3.72
CA GLY A 541 -20.62 16.68 3.71
C GLY A 541 -19.85 17.31 2.54
N HIS A 542 -19.28 16.49 1.65
CA HIS A 542 -18.51 16.90 0.47
C HIS A 542 -18.99 16.26 -0.84
N GLU A 543 -20.17 15.65 -0.82
CA GLU A 543 -20.87 15.17 -2.01
C GLU A 543 -21.30 16.33 -2.93
N VAL A 544 -21.78 16.02 -4.14
CA VAL A 544 -22.32 17.07 -5.04
C VAL A 544 -23.55 17.71 -4.40
N CYS A 545 -23.56 19.04 -4.28
CA CYS A 545 -24.62 19.82 -3.63
C CYS A 545 -24.66 19.76 -2.09
N SER A 546 -23.60 19.32 -1.41
CA SER A 546 -23.55 19.29 0.07
C SER A 546 -23.55 20.68 0.72
N ALA A 547 -22.98 21.69 0.06
CA ALA A 547 -23.03 23.08 0.52
C ALA A 547 -24.34 23.83 0.15
N GLY A 548 -25.32 23.14 -0.43
CA GLY A 548 -26.57 23.73 -0.93
C GLY A 548 -26.33 24.78 -2.01
N SER A 549 -26.12 24.36 -3.26
CA SER A 549 -25.95 25.18 -4.48
C SER A 549 -24.99 26.40 -4.45
N LYS A 550 -24.28 26.67 -3.35
CA LYS A 550 -23.60 27.95 -3.11
C LYS A 550 -22.10 27.98 -3.41
N SER A 551 -21.43 26.85 -3.57
CA SER A 551 -20.10 26.82 -4.22
C SER A 551 -19.76 25.41 -4.69
N SER A 552 -19.37 25.25 -5.97
CA SER A 552 -18.83 24.00 -6.51
C SER A 552 -17.50 23.61 -5.88
N ASP A 553 -16.81 24.51 -5.18
CA ASP A 553 -15.42 24.31 -4.72
C ASP A 553 -15.33 23.56 -3.39
N ALA A 554 -16.40 23.56 -2.60
CA ALA A 554 -16.51 22.80 -1.35
C ALA A 554 -16.78 21.29 -1.58
N ASP A 555 -17.41 20.96 -2.73
CA ASP A 555 -17.73 19.60 -3.11
C ASP A 555 -16.45 18.89 -3.58
N TRP A 556 -16.19 17.69 -3.05
CA TRP A 556 -15.07 16.85 -3.43
C TRP A 556 -15.33 15.99 -4.66
N ILE A 557 -16.57 16.00 -5.17
CA ILE A 557 -16.99 15.31 -6.38
C ILE A 557 -17.21 16.36 -7.49
N ILE A 558 -16.76 16.04 -8.70
CA ILE A 558 -16.95 16.89 -9.88
C ILE A 558 -18.43 16.81 -10.29
N GLY A 559 -19.07 17.95 -10.51
CA GLY A 559 -20.43 18.01 -11.07
C GLY A 559 -20.51 17.50 -12.51
N ALA A 560 -21.69 17.55 -13.11
CA ALA A 560 -21.88 17.23 -14.52
C ALA A 560 -21.19 18.29 -15.41
N LYS A 561 -20.19 17.86 -16.17
CA LYS A 561 -19.62 18.64 -17.27
C LYS A 561 -20.16 18.07 -18.58
N VAL A 562 -20.50 18.90 -19.57
CA VAL A 562 -20.96 18.44 -20.88
C VAL A 562 -19.99 18.95 -21.94
N ASP A 563 -19.31 18.02 -22.60
CA ASP A 563 -18.23 18.35 -23.54
C ASP A 563 -18.73 18.52 -24.99
N TYR A 564 -19.81 17.84 -25.39
CA TYR A 564 -20.34 17.92 -26.75
C TYR A 564 -21.80 17.45 -26.89
N TYR A 565 -22.51 17.99 -27.89
CA TYR A 565 -23.85 17.55 -28.31
C TYR A 565 -23.74 16.75 -29.62
N GLN A 566 -24.10 15.46 -29.62
CA GLN A 566 -24.06 14.65 -30.85
C GLN A 566 -25.16 14.99 -31.88
N SER A 567 -26.13 15.84 -31.54
CA SER A 567 -27.24 16.23 -32.41
C SER A 567 -27.07 17.65 -32.95
N SER A 568 -27.33 17.85 -34.25
CA SER A 568 -27.44 19.17 -34.89
C SER A 568 -28.86 19.77 -34.80
N SER A 569 -29.81 19.07 -34.17
CA SER A 569 -31.19 19.54 -33.99
C SER A 569 -31.30 20.48 -32.79
N LEU A 570 -31.80 21.70 -33.01
CA LEU A 570 -32.07 22.67 -31.94
C LEU A 570 -32.97 22.08 -30.84
N VAL A 571 -33.96 21.26 -31.19
CA VAL A 571 -34.87 20.62 -30.21
C VAL A 571 -34.14 19.58 -29.37
N SER A 572 -33.27 18.77 -29.97
CA SER A 572 -32.48 17.78 -29.23
C SER A 572 -31.43 18.45 -28.34
N ILE A 573 -30.84 19.56 -28.79
CA ILE A 573 -29.91 20.37 -28.00
C ILE A 573 -30.65 21.06 -26.82
N LEU A 574 -31.83 21.63 -27.06
CA LEU A 574 -32.70 22.27 -26.05
C LEU A 574 -33.17 21.29 -24.97
N LEU A 575 -33.40 20.02 -25.32
CA LEU A 575 -33.79 18.95 -24.39
C LEU A 575 -32.58 18.20 -23.79
N ALA A 576 -31.36 18.57 -24.20
CA ALA A 576 -30.12 17.80 -24.02
C ALA A 576 -30.20 16.31 -24.34
N ASN A 577 -31.10 15.94 -25.25
CA ASN A 577 -31.14 14.61 -25.83
C ASN A 577 -29.83 14.36 -26.60
N GLY A 578 -28.98 13.47 -26.06
CA GLY A 578 -27.68 13.14 -26.62
C GLY A 578 -26.51 14.01 -26.14
N ALA A 579 -26.68 14.78 -25.06
CA ALA A 579 -25.55 15.35 -24.33
C ALA A 579 -24.75 14.22 -23.68
N LYS A 580 -23.45 14.12 -24.02
CA LYS A 580 -22.56 13.18 -23.35
C LYS A 580 -21.83 13.91 -22.22
N PRO A 581 -22.01 13.49 -20.96
CA PRO A 581 -21.20 14.02 -19.87
C PRO A 581 -19.73 13.81 -20.19
N SER A 582 -18.90 14.78 -19.79
CA SER A 582 -17.46 14.63 -19.75
C SER A 582 -17.11 13.37 -18.98
N PRO A 583 -16.09 12.60 -19.39
CA PRO A 583 -15.62 11.44 -18.61
C PRO A 583 -15.22 11.82 -17.18
N PHE A 584 -14.93 13.11 -16.92
CA PHE A 584 -14.61 13.64 -15.59
C PHE A 584 -15.82 13.81 -14.66
N SER A 585 -17.05 13.76 -15.18
CA SER A 585 -18.26 14.02 -14.40
C SER A 585 -18.41 12.99 -13.28
N PHE A 586 -18.83 13.43 -12.10
CA PHE A 586 -19.06 12.59 -10.91
C PHE A 586 -17.83 11.87 -10.35
N HIS A 587 -16.62 12.25 -10.75
CA HIS A 587 -15.38 11.70 -10.18
C HIS A 587 -14.85 12.53 -9.01
N PRO A 588 -14.04 11.94 -8.12
CA PRO A 588 -13.41 12.69 -7.03
C PRO A 588 -12.39 13.69 -7.56
N LYS A 589 -12.47 14.94 -7.08
CA LYS A 589 -11.39 15.94 -7.19
C LYS A 589 -10.22 15.56 -6.30
N ALA A 590 -9.10 16.26 -6.39
CA ALA A 590 -7.91 16.03 -5.57
C ALA A 590 -8.21 15.93 -4.05
N PRO A 591 -9.04 16.80 -3.43
CA PRO A 591 -9.42 16.61 -2.01
C PRO A 591 -10.18 15.29 -1.74
N GLY A 592 -11.04 14.87 -2.67
CA GLY A 592 -11.73 13.57 -2.61
C GLY A 592 -10.78 12.39 -2.80
N GLN A 593 -9.78 12.50 -3.67
CA GLN A 593 -8.73 11.50 -3.81
C GLN A 593 -7.89 11.36 -2.51
N LYS A 594 -7.62 12.48 -1.81
CA LYS A 594 -7.03 12.44 -0.47
C LYS A 594 -7.93 11.71 0.54
N ALA A 595 -9.25 11.89 0.45
CA ALA A 595 -10.20 11.17 1.30
C ALA A 595 -10.21 9.65 1.02
N TYR A 596 -10.17 9.26 -0.26
CA TYR A 596 -9.93 7.87 -0.67
C TYR A 596 -8.65 7.31 -0.06
N CYS A 597 -7.53 8.02 -0.20
CA CYS A 597 -6.24 7.61 0.35
C CYS A 597 -6.36 7.35 1.87
N ARG A 598 -7.00 8.25 2.61
CA ARG A 598 -7.20 8.08 4.07
C ARG A 598 -8.08 6.88 4.40
N ALA A 599 -9.18 6.67 3.67
CA ALA A 599 -10.08 5.55 3.89
C ALA A 599 -9.39 4.20 3.62
N VAL A 600 -8.64 4.11 2.52
CA VAL A 600 -7.87 2.90 2.15
C VAL A 600 -6.74 2.65 3.16
N ARG A 601 -6.02 3.69 3.60
CA ARG A 601 -4.99 3.56 4.64
C ARG A 601 -5.56 3.11 5.97
N LYS A 602 -6.72 3.64 6.37
CA LYS A 602 -7.44 3.20 7.57
C LYS A 602 -7.81 1.71 7.50
N ALA A 603 -8.26 1.23 6.34
CA ALA A 603 -8.60 -0.19 6.14
C ALA A 603 -7.40 -1.14 6.26
N ILE A 604 -6.16 -0.64 6.16
CA ILE A 604 -4.93 -1.41 6.39
C ILE A 604 -4.25 -1.07 7.72
N GLY A 605 -4.92 -0.35 8.62
CA GLY A 605 -4.35 0.05 9.92
C GLY A 605 -3.21 1.07 9.83
N GLY A 606 -3.07 1.75 8.69
CA GLY A 606 -1.97 2.68 8.42
C GLY A 606 -2.25 4.13 8.83
N ASP A 607 -1.17 4.89 9.05
CA ASP A 607 -1.21 6.33 9.34
C ASP A 607 -1.88 7.13 8.21
N THR A 608 -2.96 7.86 8.53
CA THR A 608 -3.73 8.64 7.54
C THR A 608 -3.13 10.02 7.21
N THR A 609 -2.14 10.50 7.98
CA THR A 609 -1.56 11.85 7.81
C THR A 609 -0.72 11.97 6.55
N SER A 610 -0.25 10.86 5.98
CA SER A 610 0.57 10.83 4.76
C SER A 610 -0.19 11.07 3.46
N CYS A 611 -1.52 11.22 3.51
CA CYS A 611 -2.37 11.54 2.36
C CYS A 611 -2.56 13.06 2.16
N GLY A 612 -1.79 13.87 2.91
CA GLY A 612 -1.93 15.32 3.05
C GLY A 612 -1.28 16.11 1.94
#